data_AF-A0A1G3Y967-F1
#
_entry.id   AF-A0A1G3Y967-F1
#
_cell.length_a   1.000
_cell.length_b   1.000
_cell.length_c   1.000
_cell.angle_alpha   90.00
_cell.angle_beta   90.00
_cell.angle_gamma   90.00
#
_symmetry.space_group_name_H-M   'P 1'
#
loop_
_entity.id
_entity.type
_entity.pdbx_description
1 polymer ?
#
loop_
_entity_poly.entity_id
_entity_poly.type
_entity_poly.pdbx_seq_one_letter_code
_entity_poly.pdbx_strand_id
1 'polypeptide(L)'
;MGKVKSAFEKAMEKIAEMGDLTPEEKEKIKDQEKAKSILAEFYKGQLDRNGLWQKLRGSKPSLLKEVQQHLMNSFGLGSTPEEFQQRKDGILAIETLKEKQNVSAIEHTLNSIKVLQKEFREGKERAAEELREAIENNPQLRLRPVRTQDGRTVLQAALSVDEAVQAKLAEVLSEHEGRYSREFIRLIEQLKREVSRFDTEMNSRPHRL
;
A
#
# COMPACT_ATOMS: atom_id res chain seq x y z
N MET A 1 35.02 -6.12 13.88
CA MET A 1 33.60 -6.10 13.44
C MET A 1 33.55 -5.39 12.09
N GLY A 2 33.22 -6.10 11.00
CA GLY A 2 33.12 -5.48 9.68
C GLY A 2 31.92 -4.56 9.59
N LYS A 3 32.11 -3.32 9.12
CA LYS A 3 31.00 -2.39 8.86
C LYS A 3 30.06 -3.05 7.84
N VAL A 4 28.80 -3.28 8.23
CA VAL A 4 27.77 -3.75 7.32
C VAL A 4 27.48 -2.61 6.35
N LYS A 5 27.94 -2.75 5.10
CA LYS A 5 27.73 -1.75 4.06
C LYS A 5 26.24 -1.53 3.82
N SER A 6 25.83 -0.28 3.66
CA SER A 6 24.42 0.04 3.40
C SER A 6 24.00 -0.42 1.99
N ALA A 7 22.69 -0.56 1.76
CA ALA A 7 22.18 -0.88 0.43
C ALA A 7 22.59 0.18 -0.61
N PHE A 8 22.72 1.45 -0.20
CA PHE A 8 23.29 2.53 -0.99
C PHE A 8 24.75 2.25 -1.41
N GLU A 9 25.61 1.87 -0.46
CA GLU A 9 27.01 1.58 -0.77
C GLU A 9 27.16 0.39 -1.71
N LYS A 10 26.36 -0.66 -1.52
CA LYS A 10 26.34 -1.84 -2.42
C LYS A 10 25.78 -1.51 -3.80
N ALA A 11 24.78 -0.65 -3.89
CA ALA A 11 24.23 -0.17 -5.16
C ALA A 11 25.24 0.72 -5.89
N MET A 12 25.90 1.64 -5.18
CA MET A 12 26.95 2.49 -5.74
C MET A 12 28.16 1.69 -6.24
N GLU A 13 28.57 0.64 -5.52
CA GLU A 13 29.65 -0.26 -5.97
C GLU A 13 29.26 -1.02 -7.25
N LYS A 14 28.06 -1.59 -7.31
CA LYS A 14 27.57 -2.28 -8.53
C LYS A 14 27.38 -1.36 -9.73
N ILE A 15 27.08 -0.09 -9.49
CA ILE A 15 26.81 0.87 -10.56
C ILE A 15 28.10 1.54 -11.06
N ALA A 16 29.12 1.71 -10.21
CA ALA A 16 30.46 2.12 -10.63
C ALA A 16 31.08 1.15 -11.67
N GLU A 17 30.64 -0.11 -11.70
CA GLU A 17 31.02 -1.11 -12.72
C GLU A 17 30.24 -0.97 -14.05
N MET A 18 29.10 -0.26 -14.09
CA MET A 18 28.17 -0.24 -15.23
C MET A 18 28.06 1.13 -15.95
N GLY A 19 28.69 2.19 -15.42
CA GLY A 19 28.70 3.54 -15.99
C GLY A 19 28.30 4.61 -14.97
N ASP A 20 28.85 5.82 -15.12
CA ASP A 20 28.64 6.91 -14.15
C ASP A 20 27.18 7.38 -14.12
N LEU A 21 26.55 7.28 -12.95
CA LEU A 21 25.23 7.86 -12.69
C LEU A 21 25.27 9.39 -12.80
N THR A 22 24.20 9.92 -13.38
CA THR A 22 23.92 11.36 -13.35
C THR A 22 23.73 11.85 -11.91
N PRO A 23 24.02 13.13 -11.62
CA PRO A 23 23.73 13.73 -10.32
C PRO A 23 22.27 13.53 -9.87
N GLU A 24 21.32 13.59 -10.80
CA GLU A 24 19.89 13.40 -10.58
C GLU A 24 19.57 11.96 -10.11
N GLU A 25 20.19 10.95 -10.73
CA GLU A 25 20.00 9.56 -10.32
C GLU A 25 20.62 9.29 -8.95
N LYS A 26 21.79 9.86 -8.66
CA LYS A 26 22.43 9.75 -7.34
C LYS A 26 21.54 10.36 -6.25
N GLU A 27 20.91 11.49 -6.54
CA GLU A 27 19.98 12.15 -5.62
C GLU A 27 18.72 11.31 -5.39
N LYS A 28 18.12 10.78 -6.46
CA LYS A 28 16.95 9.90 -6.37
C LYS A 28 17.20 8.68 -5.48
N ILE A 29 18.35 8.01 -5.63
CA ILE A 29 18.69 6.86 -4.80
C ILE A 29 18.82 7.27 -3.32
N LYS A 30 19.43 8.43 -3.04
CA LYS A 30 19.53 8.95 -1.66
C LYS A 30 18.16 9.23 -1.06
N ASP A 31 17.27 9.86 -1.82
CA ASP A 31 15.91 10.16 -1.37
C ASP A 31 15.13 8.86 -1.09
N GLN A 32 15.28 7.84 -1.94
CA GLN A 32 14.66 6.52 -1.74
C GLN A 32 15.13 5.84 -0.45
N GLU A 33 16.44 5.83 -0.18
CA GLU A 33 16.98 5.21 1.02
C GLU A 33 16.54 5.96 2.29
N LYS A 34 16.55 7.30 2.23
CA LYS A 34 16.06 8.13 3.34
C LYS A 34 14.56 7.92 3.58
N ALA A 35 13.75 7.85 2.53
CA ALA A 35 12.33 7.56 2.61
C ALA A 35 12.06 6.21 3.27
N LYS A 36 12.76 5.15 2.85
CA LYS A 36 12.66 3.81 3.46
C LYS A 36 12.99 3.84 4.95
N SER A 37 14.06 4.51 5.34
CA SER A 37 14.45 4.61 6.76
C SER A 37 13.38 5.30 7.59
N ILE A 38 12.88 6.45 7.14
CA ILE A 38 11.84 7.22 7.85
C ILE A 38 10.55 6.40 7.97
N LEU A 39 10.13 5.76 6.88
CA LEU A 39 8.91 4.97 6.85
C LEU A 39 9.00 3.69 7.67
N ALA A 40 10.19 3.09 7.79
CA ALA A 40 10.37 1.94 8.67
C ALA A 40 10.08 2.29 10.14
N GLU A 41 10.52 3.46 10.62
CA GLU A 41 10.20 3.94 11.97
C GLU A 41 8.70 4.29 12.10
N PHE A 42 8.13 4.91 11.07
CA PHE A 42 6.70 5.26 11.02
C PHE A 42 5.80 4.04 11.10
N TYR A 43 6.02 3.03 10.24
CA TYR A 43 5.22 1.81 10.23
C TYR A 43 5.38 0.98 11.51
N LYS A 44 6.52 1.08 12.21
CA LYS A 44 6.73 0.46 13.54
C LYS A 44 6.06 1.23 14.68
N GLY A 45 5.41 2.37 14.40
CA GLY A 45 4.81 3.23 15.42
C GLY A 45 5.83 3.99 16.26
N GLN A 46 7.12 3.96 15.89
CA GLN A 46 8.19 4.72 16.57
C GLN A 46 8.14 6.20 16.17
N LEU A 47 7.45 6.50 15.09
CA LEU A 47 7.20 7.85 14.60
C LEU A 47 5.69 8.02 14.41
N ASP A 48 5.10 8.99 15.08
CA ASP A 48 3.70 9.38 14.89
C ASP A 48 3.57 10.44 13.78
N ARG A 49 2.34 10.94 13.56
CA ARG A 49 2.07 12.00 12.58
C ARG A 49 2.97 13.22 12.78
N ASN A 50 3.14 13.66 14.03
CA ASN A 50 3.92 14.86 14.35
C ASN A 50 5.41 14.61 14.17
N GLY A 51 5.91 13.46 14.61
CA GLY A 51 7.28 13.02 14.40
C GLY A 51 7.62 12.94 12.92
N LEU A 52 6.72 12.40 12.10
CA LEU A 52 6.89 12.32 10.64
C LEU A 52 6.98 13.73 10.04
N TRP A 53 6.07 14.60 10.43
CA TRP A 53 6.07 16.00 10.01
C TRP A 53 7.38 16.70 10.38
N GLN A 54 7.86 16.56 11.64
CA GLN A 54 9.10 17.20 12.10
C GLN A 54 10.32 16.67 11.35
N LYS A 55 10.42 15.34 11.13
CA LYS A 55 11.54 14.75 10.38
C LYS A 55 11.62 15.22 8.93
N LEU A 56 10.47 15.53 8.32
CA LEU A 56 10.38 15.94 6.93
C LEU A 56 10.36 17.46 6.74
N ARG A 57 10.20 18.24 7.80
CA ARG A 57 10.22 19.69 7.73
C ARG A 57 11.52 20.21 7.11
N GLY A 58 11.41 21.10 6.13
CA GLY A 58 12.56 21.66 5.40
C GLY A 58 13.24 20.68 4.44
N SER A 59 12.68 19.48 4.24
CA SER A 59 13.17 18.55 3.22
C SER A 59 12.82 19.03 1.81
N LYS A 60 13.59 18.53 0.83
CA LYS A 60 13.35 18.81 -0.59
C LYS A 60 12.00 18.24 -1.05
N PRO A 61 11.33 18.88 -2.04
CA PRO A 61 10.08 18.37 -2.60
C PRO A 61 10.18 16.93 -3.12
N SER A 62 11.33 16.53 -3.69
CA SER A 62 11.59 15.17 -4.17
C SER A 62 11.45 14.12 -3.06
N LEU A 63 12.01 14.37 -1.88
CA LEU A 63 11.90 13.47 -0.74
C LEU A 63 10.47 13.42 -0.18
N LEU A 64 9.80 14.57 -0.06
CA LEU A 64 8.41 14.62 0.40
C LEU A 64 7.51 13.77 -0.51
N LYS A 65 7.69 13.90 -1.82
CA LYS A 65 7.00 13.12 -2.84
C LYS A 65 7.30 11.63 -2.71
N GLU A 66 8.55 11.24 -2.56
CA GLU A 66 8.94 9.82 -2.45
C GLU A 66 8.27 9.17 -1.22
N VAL A 67 8.26 9.86 -0.08
CA VAL A 67 7.61 9.36 1.14
C VAL A 67 6.09 9.23 0.96
N GLN A 68 5.42 10.25 0.40
CA GLN A 68 3.98 10.17 0.10
C GLN A 68 3.67 9.04 -0.88
N GLN A 69 4.52 8.84 -1.90
CA GLN A 69 4.35 7.77 -2.89
C GLN A 69 4.42 6.39 -2.24
N HIS A 70 5.36 6.18 -1.32
CA HIS A 70 5.45 4.93 -0.57
C HIS A 70 4.25 4.71 0.36
N LEU A 71 3.73 5.74 1.02
CA LEU A 71 2.50 5.65 1.84
C LEU A 71 1.29 5.28 0.98
N MET A 72 1.14 5.90 -0.20
CA MET A 72 0.06 5.58 -1.14
C MET A 72 0.18 4.14 -1.66
N ASN A 73 1.39 3.69 -1.96
CA ASN A 73 1.64 2.33 -2.47
C ASN A 73 1.48 1.25 -1.39
N SER A 74 1.44 1.62 -0.10
CA SER A 74 1.25 0.66 0.99
C SER A 74 -0.21 0.48 1.42
N PHE A 75 -1.16 1.20 0.81
CA PHE A 75 -2.58 0.89 0.97
C PHE A 75 -2.91 -0.44 0.29
N GLY A 76 -3.72 -1.25 0.98
CA GLY A 76 -4.37 -2.42 0.38
C GLY A 76 -5.87 -2.42 0.70
N LEU A 77 -6.66 -3.12 -0.11
CA LEU A 77 -8.09 -3.31 0.16
C LEU A 77 -8.35 -3.94 1.53
N GLY A 78 -7.47 -4.86 1.94
CA GLY A 78 -7.54 -5.57 3.23
C GLY A 78 -6.85 -4.87 4.41
N SER A 79 -6.34 -3.64 4.25
CA SER A 79 -5.69 -2.93 5.37
C SER A 79 -6.65 -2.70 6.54
N THR A 80 -6.13 -2.74 7.76
CA THR A 80 -6.96 -2.45 8.94
C THR A 80 -7.30 -0.96 9.01
N PRO A 81 -8.36 -0.57 9.73
CA PRO A 81 -8.70 0.83 9.95
C PRO A 81 -7.55 1.65 10.56
N GLU A 82 -6.78 1.06 11.47
CA GLU A 82 -5.65 1.70 12.15
C GLU A 82 -4.51 1.96 11.18
N GLU A 83 -4.14 0.96 10.37
CA GLU A 83 -3.09 1.15 9.37
C GLU A 83 -3.53 2.16 8.29
N PHE A 84 -4.81 2.14 7.90
CA PHE A 84 -5.36 3.14 6.97
C PHE A 84 -5.23 4.55 7.57
N GLN A 85 -5.65 4.72 8.82
CA GLN A 85 -5.63 6.01 9.51
C GLN A 85 -4.20 6.52 9.66
N GLN A 86 -3.25 5.65 10.04
CA GLN A 86 -1.84 5.99 10.12
C GLN A 86 -1.30 6.52 8.77
N ARG A 87 -1.59 5.84 7.66
CA ARG A 87 -1.18 6.27 6.32
C ARG A 87 -1.86 7.57 5.89
N LYS A 88 -3.17 7.71 6.14
CA LYS A 88 -3.93 8.95 5.88
C LYS A 88 -3.29 10.13 6.59
N ASP A 89 -3.02 9.99 7.89
CA ASP A 89 -2.44 11.05 8.70
C ASP A 89 -1.04 11.43 8.24
N GLY A 90 -0.23 10.44 7.86
CA GLY A 90 1.10 10.68 7.29
C GLY A 90 1.06 11.45 5.97
N ILE A 91 0.19 11.04 5.04
CA ILE A 91 0.05 11.71 3.73
C ILE A 91 -0.38 13.17 3.91
N LEU A 92 -1.37 13.42 4.76
CA LEU A 92 -1.88 14.77 5.02
C LEU A 92 -0.84 15.62 5.75
N ALA A 93 -0.13 15.07 6.72
CA ALA A 93 0.96 15.78 7.40
C ALA A 93 2.04 16.23 6.39
N ILE A 94 2.48 15.33 5.51
CA ILE A 94 3.48 15.69 4.49
C ILE A 94 2.92 16.73 3.52
N GLU A 95 1.64 16.66 3.17
CA GLU A 95 1.02 17.63 2.26
C GLU A 95 1.08 19.06 2.83
N THR A 96 0.95 19.23 4.15
CA THR A 96 1.07 20.56 4.79
C THR A 96 2.48 21.15 4.76
N LEU A 97 3.50 20.35 4.43
CA LEU A 97 4.88 20.83 4.27
C LEU A 97 5.17 21.40 2.88
N LYS A 98 4.26 21.22 1.91
CA LYS A 98 4.41 21.74 0.56
C LYS A 98 4.00 23.21 0.48
N GLU A 99 4.64 23.94 -0.42
CA GLU A 99 4.27 25.33 -0.74
C GLU A 99 2.88 25.42 -1.37
N LYS A 100 2.59 24.53 -2.32
CA LYS A 100 1.27 24.38 -2.94
C LYS A 100 0.61 23.11 -2.42
N GLN A 101 -0.46 23.29 -1.67
CA GLN A 101 -1.13 22.21 -0.95
C GLN A 101 -2.43 21.83 -1.64
N ASN A 102 -2.73 20.53 -1.67
CA ASN A 102 -3.99 19.99 -2.18
C ASN A 102 -4.75 19.19 -1.11
N VAL A 103 -4.63 19.60 0.17
CA VAL A 103 -5.13 18.87 1.35
C VAL A 103 -6.59 18.45 1.19
N SER A 104 -7.47 19.36 0.75
CA SER A 104 -8.91 19.07 0.64
C SER A 104 -9.23 17.98 -0.38
N ALA A 105 -8.58 17.98 -1.56
CA ALA A 105 -8.84 16.97 -2.58
C ALA A 105 -8.28 15.62 -2.15
N ILE A 106 -7.04 15.62 -1.62
CA ILE A 106 -6.38 14.43 -1.09
C ILE A 106 -7.21 13.80 0.02
N GLU A 107 -7.72 14.61 0.95
CA GLU A 107 -8.57 14.11 2.03
C GLU A 107 -9.89 13.54 1.51
N HIS A 108 -10.51 14.17 0.53
CA HIS A 108 -11.72 13.65 -0.11
C HIS A 108 -11.47 12.25 -0.72
N THR A 109 -10.41 12.11 -1.51
CA THR A 109 -10.05 10.81 -2.12
C THR A 109 -9.72 9.75 -1.08
N LEU A 110 -8.99 10.11 -0.01
CA LEU A 110 -8.72 9.20 1.11
C LEU A 110 -10.01 8.76 1.80
N ASN A 111 -10.97 9.66 2.01
CA ASN A 111 -12.27 9.29 2.58
C ASN A 111 -13.04 8.31 1.68
N SER A 112 -12.98 8.48 0.35
CA SER A 112 -13.55 7.52 -0.59
C SER A 112 -12.88 6.14 -0.51
N ILE A 113 -11.56 6.08 -0.36
CA ILE A 113 -10.83 4.82 -0.13
C ILE A 113 -11.29 4.17 1.18
N LYS A 114 -11.46 4.94 2.25
CA LYS A 114 -11.94 4.45 3.55
C LYS A 114 -13.32 3.82 3.45
N VAL A 115 -14.24 4.46 2.72
CA VAL A 115 -15.58 3.93 2.47
C VAL A 115 -15.49 2.61 1.70
N LEU A 116 -14.72 2.57 0.61
CA LEU A 116 -14.55 1.35 -0.18
C LEU A 116 -13.98 0.18 0.63
N GLN A 117 -12.97 0.41 1.48
CA GLN A 117 -12.41 -0.61 2.37
C GLN A 117 -13.43 -1.11 3.39
N LYS A 118 -14.30 -0.22 3.89
CA LYS A 118 -15.37 -0.58 4.81
C LYS A 118 -16.40 -1.47 4.11
N GLU A 119 -16.88 -1.07 2.94
CA GLU A 119 -17.83 -1.86 2.13
C GLU A 119 -17.26 -3.23 1.76
N PHE A 120 -15.96 -3.30 1.41
CA PHE A 120 -15.29 -4.55 1.13
C PHE A 120 -15.25 -5.50 2.35
N ARG A 121 -14.91 -4.99 3.54
CA ARG A 121 -14.94 -5.80 4.78
C ARG A 121 -16.34 -6.27 5.11
N GLU A 122 -17.33 -5.38 5.10
CA GLU A 122 -18.73 -5.71 5.41
C GLU A 122 -19.32 -6.69 4.39
N GLY A 123 -18.92 -6.58 3.12
CA GLY A 123 -19.27 -7.56 2.09
C GLY A 123 -18.66 -8.93 2.35
N LYS A 124 -17.38 -8.97 2.72
CA LYS A 124 -16.67 -10.21 3.07
C LYS A 124 -17.27 -10.89 4.31
N GLU A 125 -17.60 -10.14 5.35
CA GLU A 125 -18.22 -10.65 6.57
C GLU A 125 -19.60 -11.23 6.31
N ARG A 126 -20.45 -10.52 5.53
CA ARG A 126 -21.76 -11.04 5.12
C ARG A 126 -21.66 -12.33 4.32
N ALA A 127 -20.78 -12.37 3.32
CA ALA A 127 -20.56 -13.58 2.53
C ALA A 127 -20.06 -14.75 3.38
N ALA A 128 -19.19 -14.49 4.37
CA ALA A 128 -18.71 -15.51 5.29
C ALA A 128 -19.85 -16.08 6.14
N GLU A 129 -20.77 -15.24 6.61
CA GLU A 129 -21.90 -15.67 7.43
C GLU A 129 -22.94 -16.45 6.62
N GLU A 130 -23.27 -15.98 5.42
CA GLU A 130 -24.15 -16.71 4.48
C GLU A 130 -23.57 -18.10 4.15
N LEU A 131 -22.26 -18.20 3.94
CA LEU A 131 -21.59 -19.49 3.73
C LEU A 131 -21.64 -20.38 4.97
N ARG A 132 -21.46 -19.81 6.17
CA ARG A 132 -21.54 -20.54 7.43
C ARG A 132 -22.93 -21.15 7.60
N GLU A 133 -23.98 -20.35 7.49
CA GLU A 133 -25.37 -20.82 7.58
C GLU A 133 -25.67 -21.90 6.53
N ALA A 134 -25.20 -21.72 5.29
CA ALA A 134 -25.39 -22.72 4.23
C ALA A 134 -24.71 -24.05 4.56
N ILE A 135 -23.48 -24.01 5.08
CA ILE A 135 -22.71 -25.22 5.45
C ILE A 135 -23.32 -25.92 6.66
N GLU A 136 -23.78 -25.16 7.66
CA GLU A 136 -24.45 -25.72 8.83
C GLU A 136 -25.76 -26.42 8.45
N ASN A 137 -26.53 -25.84 7.53
CA ASN A 137 -27.77 -26.43 7.01
C ASN A 137 -27.53 -27.58 6.02
N ASN A 138 -26.36 -27.64 5.38
CA ASN A 138 -25.99 -28.71 4.46
C ASN A 138 -24.53 -29.15 4.64
N PRO A 139 -24.26 -30.14 5.51
CA PRO A 139 -22.91 -30.63 5.80
C PRO A 139 -22.14 -31.16 4.59
N GLN A 140 -22.81 -31.51 3.49
CA GLN A 140 -22.14 -31.94 2.26
C GLN A 140 -21.35 -30.81 1.60
N LEU A 141 -21.70 -29.54 1.87
CA LEU A 141 -20.96 -28.38 1.39
C LEU A 141 -19.56 -28.26 1.98
N ARG A 142 -19.21 -29.09 2.98
CA ARG A 142 -17.85 -29.19 3.53
C ARG A 142 -16.89 -29.97 2.63
N LEU A 143 -17.39 -30.65 1.60
CA LEU A 143 -16.56 -31.42 0.67
C LEU A 143 -15.82 -30.48 -0.30
N ARG A 144 -14.49 -30.64 -0.40
CA ARG A 144 -13.65 -29.91 -1.36
C ARG A 144 -12.78 -30.87 -2.18
N PRO A 145 -12.50 -30.55 -3.46
CA PRO A 145 -11.55 -31.31 -4.27
C PRO A 145 -10.12 -31.05 -3.78
N VAL A 146 -9.33 -32.11 -3.60
CA VAL A 146 -7.92 -32.04 -3.19
C VAL A 146 -7.08 -32.93 -4.09
N ARG A 147 -5.90 -32.44 -4.50
CA ARG A 147 -4.93 -33.23 -5.26
C ARG A 147 -4.10 -34.09 -4.31
N THR A 148 -4.10 -35.39 -4.53
CA THR A 148 -3.30 -36.37 -3.78
C THR A 148 -1.88 -36.46 -4.36
N GLN A 149 -0.95 -37.06 -3.63
CA GLN A 149 0.46 -37.18 -4.03
C GLN A 149 0.66 -37.95 -5.35
N ASP A 150 -0.29 -38.83 -5.69
CA ASP A 150 -0.38 -39.58 -6.94
C ASP A 150 -1.09 -38.82 -8.08
N GLY A 151 -1.40 -37.53 -7.89
CA GLY A 151 -1.95 -36.64 -8.92
C GLY A 151 -3.46 -36.77 -9.17
N ARG A 152 -4.17 -37.62 -8.41
CA ARG A 152 -5.62 -37.76 -8.49
C ARG A 152 -6.32 -36.63 -7.73
N THR A 153 -7.56 -36.33 -8.12
CA THR A 153 -8.41 -35.37 -7.39
C THR A 153 -9.46 -36.16 -6.62
N VAL A 154 -9.49 -36.03 -5.30
CA VAL A 154 -10.47 -36.69 -4.41
C VAL A 154 -11.26 -35.64 -3.65
N LEU A 155 -12.49 -35.97 -3.24
CA LEU A 155 -13.28 -35.12 -2.35
C LEU A 155 -12.89 -35.41 -0.89
N GLN A 156 -12.46 -34.38 -0.18
CA GLN A 156 -12.16 -34.45 1.25
C GLN A 156 -13.09 -33.49 1.99
N ALA A 157 -13.67 -33.96 3.10
CA ALA A 157 -14.42 -33.09 4.00
C ALA A 157 -13.45 -32.18 4.78
N ALA A 158 -13.75 -30.89 4.85
CA ALA A 158 -13.07 -29.96 5.75
C ALA A 158 -13.22 -30.39 7.21
N LEU A 159 -12.21 -30.13 8.04
CA LEU A 159 -12.16 -30.54 9.45
C LEU A 159 -13.18 -29.78 10.31
N SER A 160 -13.54 -28.56 9.91
CA SER A 160 -14.58 -27.75 10.57
C SER A 160 -15.46 -26.98 9.58
N VAL A 161 -16.55 -26.40 10.10
CA VAL A 161 -17.39 -25.44 9.36
C VAL A 161 -16.54 -24.22 8.98
N ASP A 162 -15.77 -23.67 9.91
CA ASP A 162 -14.92 -22.50 9.65
C ASP A 162 -13.88 -22.74 8.55
N GLU A 163 -13.27 -23.93 8.50
CA GLU A 163 -12.33 -24.27 7.42
C GLU A 163 -13.04 -24.31 6.06
N ALA A 164 -14.25 -24.88 6.00
CA ALA A 164 -15.06 -24.89 4.77
C ALA A 164 -15.50 -23.47 4.35
N VAL A 165 -15.89 -22.63 5.32
CA VAL A 165 -16.23 -21.23 5.07
C VAL A 165 -15.04 -20.47 4.51
N GLN A 166 -13.85 -20.57 5.11
CA GLN A 166 -12.66 -19.87 4.63
C GLN A 166 -12.28 -20.29 3.19
N ALA A 167 -12.33 -21.59 2.90
CA ALA A 167 -12.02 -22.10 1.57
C ALA A 167 -12.99 -21.55 0.51
N LYS A 168 -14.30 -21.63 0.76
CA LYS A 168 -15.33 -21.13 -0.17
C LYS A 168 -15.35 -19.61 -0.26
N LEU A 169 -15.08 -18.91 0.83
CA LEU A 169 -14.98 -17.46 0.86
C LEU A 169 -13.85 -16.97 -0.05
N ALA A 170 -12.71 -17.67 -0.09
CA ALA A 170 -11.63 -17.35 -1.02
C ALA A 170 -12.06 -17.47 -2.50
N GLU A 171 -12.88 -18.47 -2.84
CA GLU A 171 -13.45 -18.64 -4.19
C GLU A 171 -14.41 -17.49 -4.53
N VAL A 172 -15.37 -17.20 -3.64
CA VAL A 172 -16.35 -16.10 -3.81
C VAL A 172 -15.65 -14.75 -3.95
N LEU A 173 -14.65 -14.50 -3.10
CA LEU A 173 -13.86 -13.27 -3.17
C LEU A 173 -13.06 -13.21 -4.45
N SER A 174 -12.45 -14.30 -4.92
CA SER A 174 -11.72 -14.28 -6.20
C SER A 174 -12.59 -13.85 -7.38
N GLU A 175 -13.88 -14.20 -7.38
CA GLU A 175 -14.84 -13.77 -8.41
C GLU A 175 -15.32 -12.32 -8.23
N HIS A 176 -15.52 -11.87 -6.98
CA HIS A 176 -16.06 -10.54 -6.66
C HIS A 176 -14.98 -9.44 -6.47
N GLU A 177 -13.71 -9.82 -6.29
CA GLU A 177 -12.57 -8.93 -6.05
C GLU A 177 -12.29 -8.00 -7.23
N GLY A 178 -12.73 -8.37 -8.45
CA GLY A 178 -12.49 -7.57 -9.65
C GLY A 178 -13.09 -6.16 -9.57
N ARG A 179 -14.28 -6.00 -8.98
CA ARG A 179 -14.92 -4.68 -8.88
C ARG A 179 -14.20 -3.79 -7.87
N TYR A 180 -14.04 -4.26 -6.63
CA TYR A 180 -13.38 -3.51 -5.56
C TYR A 180 -11.93 -3.18 -5.93
N SER A 181 -11.22 -4.11 -6.56
CA SER A 181 -9.84 -3.89 -7.02
C SER A 181 -9.74 -2.80 -8.07
N ARG A 182 -10.63 -2.79 -9.08
CA ARG A 182 -10.64 -1.73 -10.10
C ARG A 182 -10.94 -0.36 -9.52
N GLU A 183 -11.95 -0.25 -8.65
CA GLU A 183 -12.27 1.02 -8.01
C GLU A 183 -11.17 1.49 -7.07
N PHE A 184 -10.55 0.58 -6.32
CA PHE A 184 -9.43 0.89 -5.44
C PHE A 184 -8.21 1.39 -6.23
N ILE A 185 -7.83 0.71 -7.31
CA ILE A 185 -6.74 1.15 -8.20
C ILE A 185 -7.03 2.55 -8.74
N ARG A 186 -8.26 2.79 -9.21
CA ARG A 186 -8.69 4.10 -9.72
C ARG A 186 -8.55 5.20 -8.66
N LEU A 187 -8.97 4.95 -7.43
CA LEU A 187 -8.85 5.90 -6.32
C LEU A 187 -7.40 6.16 -5.95
N ILE A 188 -6.55 5.12 -5.92
CA ILE A 188 -5.11 5.25 -5.67
C ILE A 188 -4.42 6.06 -6.77
N GLU A 189 -4.77 5.84 -8.04
CA GLU A 189 -4.25 6.65 -9.15
C GLU A 189 -4.72 8.10 -9.07
N GLN A 190 -5.98 8.34 -8.70
CA GLN A 190 -6.49 9.68 -8.46
C GLN A 190 -5.71 10.38 -7.35
N LEU A 191 -5.48 9.71 -6.22
CA LEU A 191 -4.70 10.22 -5.11
C LEU A 191 -3.26 10.59 -5.56
N LYS A 192 -2.61 9.71 -6.34
CA LYS A 192 -1.27 9.97 -6.90
C LYS A 192 -1.24 11.24 -7.77
N ARG A 193 -2.27 11.45 -8.59
CA ARG A 193 -2.41 12.67 -9.41
C ARG A 193 -2.60 13.91 -8.54
N GLU A 194 -3.45 13.83 -7.52
CA GLU A 194 -3.72 14.95 -6.61
C GLU A 194 -2.48 15.35 -5.80
N VAL A 195 -1.67 14.38 -5.38
CA VAL A 195 -0.39 14.59 -4.67
C VAL A 195 0.69 15.18 -5.60
N SER A 196 0.68 14.80 -6.89
CA SER A 196 1.69 15.22 -7.87
C SER A 196 1.35 16.51 -8.63
N ARG A 197 0.15 17.07 -8.42
CA ARG A 197 -0.45 18.14 -9.25
C ARG A 197 0.40 19.40 -9.36
N PHE A 198 1.31 19.64 -8.42
CA PHE A 198 2.12 20.85 -8.36
C PHE A 198 3.62 20.62 -8.57
N ASP A 199 4.06 19.37 -8.76
CA ASP A 199 5.48 19.08 -9.02
C ASP A 199 5.87 19.39 -10.48
N THR A 200 4.90 19.41 -11.40
CA THR A 200 5.16 19.52 -12.85
C THR A 200 5.56 20.95 -13.26
N GLU A 201 5.28 21.97 -12.46
CA GLU A 201 5.66 23.36 -12.76
C GLU A 201 7.11 23.69 -12.37
N MET A 202 7.77 22.85 -11.56
CA MET A 202 9.16 23.10 -11.12
C MET A 202 10.22 22.70 -12.14
N ASN A 203 9.92 21.80 -13.09
CA ASN A 203 10.86 21.36 -14.12
C ASN A 203 10.83 22.23 -15.40
N SER A 204 10.04 23.30 -15.43
CA SER A 204 9.84 24.14 -16.63
C SER A 204 10.34 25.57 -16.51
N ARG A 205 11.22 25.88 -15.54
CA ARG A 205 11.94 27.17 -15.56
C ARG A 205 13.24 27.02 -16.36
N PRO A 206 13.32 27.49 -17.62
CA PRO A 206 14.61 27.63 -18.28
C PRO A 206 15.45 28.63 -17.49
N HIS A 207 16.68 28.24 -17.17
CA HIS A 207 17.72 29.20 -16.78
C HIS A 207 17.86 30.22 -17.90
N ARG A 208 17.33 31.43 -17.69
CA ARG A 208 17.73 32.59 -18.47
C ARG A 208 19.01 33.12 -17.84
N LEU A 209 20.11 32.99 -18.58
CA LEU A 209 21.21 33.94 -18.59
C LEU A 209 21.17 34.63 -19.96
#